data_AF-A0A962Y8J3-F1
#
_entry.id   AF-A0A962Y8J3-F1
#
_cell.length_a   1.000
_cell.length_b   1.000
_cell.length_c   1.000
_cell.angle_alpha   90.00
_cell.angle_beta   90.00
_cell.angle_gamma   90.00
#
_symmetry.space_group_name_H-M   'P 1'
#
loop_
_entity.id
_entity.type
_entity.pdbx_description
1 polymer ?
#
loop_
_entity_poly.entity_id
_entity_poly.type
_entity_poly.pdbx_seq_one_letter_code
_entity_poly.pdbx_strand_id
1 'polypeptide(L)'
;VDNRRLELGNGDTLDYDYLVIATGPRLAFEEIQGLGPAGFTQSVCHVDHAEKAREAWQDFVRNPGPIVVGAAQGASCFGPAYEFAFIMDADLRKRKIRHKVPMTYITPEPYIGHMGLDGVGDSKSLLEGEFRERHIDWITNAKILGVEAGRMTVAACDTQGEPVREQTLPFAYAMILPAFTGIDPLRDIEGLVNPRGFV
;
A
#
# COMPACT_ATOMS: atom_id res chain seq x y z
N VAL A 1 28.89 -24.55 16.96
CA VAL A 1 27.51 -25.05 17.02
C VAL A 1 26.66 -23.82 17.20
N ASP A 2 26.00 -23.36 16.14
CA ASP A 2 25.10 -22.21 16.26
C ASP A 2 24.03 -22.52 17.30
N ASN A 3 23.85 -21.61 18.25
CA ASN A 3 22.88 -21.77 19.32
C ASN A 3 21.47 -21.76 18.70
N ARG A 4 20.81 -22.92 18.69
CA ARG A 4 19.41 -23.06 18.25
C ARG A 4 18.46 -22.52 19.32
N ARG A 5 18.41 -21.20 19.43
CA ARG A 5 17.70 -20.47 20.48
C ARG A 5 17.03 -19.23 19.93
N LEU A 6 15.81 -18.98 20.38
CA LEU A 6 15.10 -17.72 20.19
C LEU A 6 15.21 -16.87 21.46
N GLU A 7 15.39 -15.56 21.30
CA GLU A 7 15.19 -14.57 22.35
C GLU A 7 13.81 -13.93 22.17
N LEU A 8 13.00 -13.95 23.23
CA LEU A 8 11.64 -13.43 23.24
C LEU A 8 11.64 -11.94 23.67
N GLY A 9 10.59 -11.19 23.31
CA GLY A 9 10.51 -9.77 23.62
C GLY A 9 10.47 -9.42 25.12
N ASN A 10 10.28 -10.42 25.99
CA ASN A 10 10.36 -10.28 27.45
C ASN A 10 11.75 -10.65 28.03
N GLY A 11 12.73 -10.99 27.18
CA GLY A 11 14.07 -11.41 27.56
C GLY A 11 14.23 -12.91 27.84
N ASP A 12 13.15 -13.69 27.78
CA ASP A 12 13.21 -15.15 27.93
C ASP A 12 13.83 -15.80 26.68
N THR A 13 14.38 -16.99 26.86
CA THR A 13 14.96 -17.77 25.75
C THR A 13 14.23 -19.09 25.54
N LEU A 14 14.03 -19.48 24.28
CA LEU A 14 13.44 -20.74 23.89
C LEU A 14 14.40 -21.53 22.98
N ASP A 15 14.85 -22.68 23.44
CA ASP A 15 15.68 -23.60 22.63
C ASP A 15 14.80 -24.40 21.66
N TYR A 16 15.32 -24.75 20.49
CA TYR A 16 14.59 -25.52 19.47
C TYR A 16 15.44 -26.58 18.77
N ASP A 17 14.80 -27.70 18.38
CA ASP A 17 15.40 -28.68 17.48
C ASP A 17 15.20 -28.28 16.01
N TYR A 18 14.00 -27.79 15.70
CA TYR A 18 13.56 -27.30 14.40
C TYR A 18 12.79 -25.99 14.57
N LEU A 19 12.98 -25.06 13.63
CA LEU A 19 12.28 -23.78 13.59
C LEU A 19 11.57 -23.62 12.25
N VAL A 20 10.27 -23.32 12.28
CA VAL A 20 9.48 -22.93 11.10
C VAL A 20 9.17 -21.44 11.21
N ILE A 21 9.63 -20.67 10.22
CA ILE A 21 9.45 -19.22 10.19
C ILE A 21 8.18 -18.89 9.40
N ALA A 22 7.17 -18.34 10.08
CA ALA A 22 5.87 -17.97 9.50
C ALA A 22 5.42 -16.59 9.98
N THR A 23 6.35 -15.63 10.06
CA THR A 23 6.17 -14.34 10.75
C THR A 23 5.42 -13.28 9.94
N GLY A 24 5.04 -13.59 8.70
CA GLY A 24 4.39 -12.63 7.81
C GLY A 24 5.30 -11.46 7.39
N PRO A 25 4.72 -10.40 6.80
CA PRO A 25 5.48 -9.27 6.29
C PRO A 25 5.67 -8.17 7.34
N ARG A 26 6.83 -7.50 7.28
CA ARG A 26 7.00 -6.16 7.83
C ARG A 26 6.52 -5.13 6.79
N LEU A 27 5.69 -4.19 7.24
CA LEU A 27 5.16 -3.11 6.41
C LEU A 27 6.18 -1.96 6.34
N ALA A 28 6.87 -1.83 5.21
CA ALA A 28 8.01 -0.93 5.05
C ALA A 28 7.57 0.50 4.70
N PHE A 29 6.83 1.14 5.60
CA PHE A 29 6.35 2.51 5.40
C PHE A 29 7.50 3.53 5.33
N GLU A 30 8.59 3.26 6.06
CA GLU A 30 9.76 4.13 6.15
C GLU A 30 10.55 4.31 4.85
N GLU A 31 10.31 3.45 3.84
CA GLU A 31 10.94 3.58 2.53
C GLU A 31 10.46 4.82 1.76
N ILE A 32 9.34 5.41 2.17
CA ILE A 32 8.77 6.62 1.56
C ILE A 32 8.44 7.62 2.68
N GLN A 33 9.05 8.79 2.62
CA GLN A 33 8.82 9.84 3.61
C GLN A 33 7.33 10.20 3.71
N GLY A 34 6.79 10.16 4.93
CA GLY A 34 5.40 10.52 5.24
C GLY A 34 4.35 9.45 4.88
N LEU A 35 4.77 8.28 4.39
CA LEU A 35 3.85 7.17 4.13
C LEU A 35 3.41 6.47 5.43
N GLY A 36 2.20 5.92 5.41
CA GLY A 36 1.68 5.03 6.43
C GLY A 36 0.97 5.73 7.59
N PRO A 37 0.35 4.95 8.51
CA PRO A 37 -0.54 5.49 9.55
C PRO A 37 0.14 6.42 10.57
N ALA A 38 1.47 6.36 10.69
CA ALA A 38 2.26 7.30 11.49
C ALA A 38 2.64 8.59 10.72
N GLY A 39 2.47 8.59 9.40
CA GLY A 39 2.60 9.73 8.51
C GLY A 39 1.24 10.28 8.10
N PHE A 40 1.00 10.40 6.79
CA PHE A 40 -0.16 11.09 6.23
C PHE A 40 -1.13 10.18 5.46
N THR A 41 -0.87 8.87 5.36
CA THR A 41 -1.73 7.92 4.63
C THR A 41 -2.24 6.81 5.53
N GLN A 42 -3.44 6.33 5.26
CA GLN A 42 -4.00 5.15 5.92
C GLN A 42 -3.41 3.85 5.36
N SER A 43 -3.57 2.78 6.12
CA SER A 43 -3.27 1.40 5.72
C SER A 43 -4.40 0.49 6.20
N VAL A 44 -4.60 -0.63 5.50
CA VAL A 44 -5.58 -1.66 5.86
C VAL A 44 -4.96 -3.06 5.96
N CYS A 45 -3.62 -3.14 6.01
CA CYS A 45 -2.90 -4.42 6.08
C CYS A 45 -2.98 -5.11 7.45
N HIS A 46 -3.37 -4.37 8.49
CA HIS A 46 -3.55 -4.86 9.86
C HIS A 46 -4.87 -4.32 10.42
N VAL A 47 -5.52 -5.06 11.33
CA VAL A 47 -6.81 -4.66 11.91
C VAL A 47 -6.72 -3.30 12.61
N ASP A 48 -5.68 -3.07 13.41
CA ASP A 48 -5.45 -1.79 14.10
C ASP A 48 -5.27 -0.62 13.11
N HIS A 49 -4.69 -0.87 11.93
CA HIS A 49 -4.59 0.14 10.89
C HIS A 49 -5.95 0.41 10.24
N ALA A 50 -6.72 -0.64 9.97
CA ALA A 50 -8.05 -0.53 9.39
C ALA A 50 -9.03 0.20 10.34
N GLU A 51 -8.93 0.01 11.65
CA GLU A 51 -9.72 0.75 12.62
C GLU A 51 -9.41 2.25 12.60
N LYS A 52 -8.13 2.63 12.57
CA LYS A 52 -7.71 4.04 12.40
C LYS A 52 -8.16 4.61 11.06
N ALA A 53 -8.05 3.83 9.99
CA ALA A 53 -8.51 4.22 8.66
C ALA A 53 -10.03 4.48 8.66
N ARG A 54 -10.81 3.67 9.38
CA ARG A 54 -12.25 3.85 9.55
C ARG A 54 -12.58 5.14 10.32
N GLU A 55 -11.83 5.46 11.36
CA GLU A 55 -12.00 6.73 12.10
C GLU A 55 -11.74 7.93 11.20
N ALA A 56 -10.60 7.93 10.50
CA ALA A 56 -10.25 8.96 9.51
C ALA A 56 -11.30 9.06 8.39
N TRP A 57 -11.89 7.93 7.97
CA TRP A 57 -12.96 7.90 6.99
C TRP A 57 -14.23 8.58 7.50
N GLN A 58 -14.63 8.38 8.77
CA GLN A 58 -15.81 9.05 9.33
C GLN A 58 -15.63 10.56 9.42
N ASP A 59 -14.40 11.05 9.58
CA ASP A 59 -14.14 12.49 9.58
C ASP A 59 -14.09 13.04 8.15
N PHE A 60 -13.47 12.31 7.23
CA PHE A 60 -13.45 12.64 5.81
C PHE A 60 -14.86 12.81 5.23
N VAL A 61 -15.81 11.90 5.51
CA VAL A 61 -17.17 11.98 4.94
C VAL A 61 -17.97 13.19 5.45
N ARG A 62 -17.56 13.83 6.55
CA ARG A 62 -18.18 15.08 7.03
C ARG A 62 -17.73 16.30 6.23
N ASN A 63 -16.48 16.31 5.77
CA ASN A 63 -15.91 17.36 4.95
C ASN A 63 -15.12 16.75 3.77
N PRO A 64 -15.82 16.22 2.75
CA PRO A 64 -15.20 15.46 1.69
C PRO A 64 -14.28 16.33 0.83
N GLY A 65 -13.19 15.73 0.36
CA GLY A 65 -12.26 16.31 -0.60
C GLY A 65 -11.68 15.23 -1.51
N PRO A 66 -10.58 15.49 -2.24
CA PRO A 66 -9.98 14.50 -3.13
C PRO A 66 -9.46 13.27 -2.38
N ILE A 67 -9.49 12.11 -3.02
CA ILE A 67 -8.91 10.85 -2.50
C ILE A 67 -7.74 10.43 -3.38
N VAL A 68 -6.67 9.97 -2.75
CA VAL A 68 -5.61 9.22 -3.40
C VAL A 68 -5.55 7.80 -2.81
N VAL A 69 -5.70 6.77 -3.64
CA VAL A 69 -5.70 5.38 -3.21
C VAL A 69 -4.77 4.56 -4.08
N GLY A 70 -4.17 3.49 -3.58
CA GLY A 70 -3.28 2.71 -4.42
C GLY A 70 -2.24 1.87 -3.71
N ALA A 71 -1.14 1.64 -4.41
CA ALA A 71 0.01 0.89 -3.94
C ALA A 71 1.30 1.68 -4.20
N ALA A 72 2.25 1.55 -3.28
CA ALA A 72 3.59 2.10 -3.42
C ALA A 72 4.50 1.17 -4.23
N GLN A 73 5.61 1.70 -4.76
CA GLN A 73 6.67 0.90 -5.35
C GLN A 73 7.12 -0.22 -4.39
N GLY A 74 7.34 -1.43 -4.92
CA GLY A 74 7.71 -2.60 -4.11
C GLY A 74 6.55 -3.31 -3.41
N ALA A 75 5.32 -2.80 -3.50
CA ALA A 75 4.14 -3.53 -3.06
C ALA A 75 3.96 -4.83 -3.87
N SER A 76 3.43 -5.86 -3.21
CA SER A 76 3.13 -7.17 -3.82
C SER A 76 1.67 -7.59 -3.66
N CYS A 77 0.86 -6.81 -2.94
CA CYS A 77 -0.53 -7.13 -2.64
C CYS A 77 -1.45 -6.07 -3.25
N PHE A 78 -1.71 -6.14 -4.56
CA PHE A 78 -2.44 -5.07 -5.26
C PHE A 78 -3.97 -5.17 -5.15
N GLY A 79 -4.50 -6.38 -5.02
CA GLY A 79 -5.95 -6.64 -4.94
C GLY A 79 -6.68 -5.76 -3.92
N PRO A 80 -6.19 -5.65 -2.67
CA PRO A 80 -6.82 -4.79 -1.67
C PRO A 80 -6.84 -3.30 -2.01
N ALA A 81 -5.91 -2.80 -2.86
CA ALA A 81 -5.95 -1.39 -3.27
C ALA A 81 -7.13 -1.14 -4.21
N TYR A 82 -7.37 -2.05 -5.17
CA TYR A 82 -8.55 -2.03 -6.03
C TYR A 82 -9.84 -2.16 -5.24
N GLU A 83 -9.90 -3.17 -4.35
CA GLU A 83 -11.04 -3.38 -3.45
C GLU A 83 -11.35 -2.11 -2.65
N PHE A 84 -10.33 -1.49 -2.04
CA PHE A 84 -10.51 -0.32 -1.22
C PHE A 84 -11.02 0.89 -2.02
N ALA A 85 -10.53 1.08 -3.24
CA ALA A 85 -11.04 2.10 -4.15
C ALA A 85 -12.55 1.91 -4.43
N PHE A 86 -12.98 0.66 -4.67
CA PHE A 86 -14.38 0.35 -4.97
C PHE A 86 -15.30 0.46 -3.76
N ILE A 87 -14.88 0.01 -2.57
CA ILE A 87 -15.72 0.13 -1.38
C ILE A 87 -15.86 1.59 -0.93
N MET A 88 -14.83 2.43 -1.12
CA MET A 88 -14.93 3.88 -0.90
C MET A 88 -15.92 4.51 -1.89
N ASP A 89 -15.83 4.21 -3.19
CA ASP A 89 -16.81 4.68 -4.19
C ASP A 89 -18.24 4.24 -3.82
N ALA A 90 -18.42 2.98 -3.43
CA ALA A 90 -19.72 2.43 -3.04
C ALA A 90 -20.30 3.15 -1.80
N ASP A 91 -19.51 3.37 -0.74
CA ASP A 91 -19.95 4.07 0.46
C ASP A 91 -20.27 5.55 0.16
N LEU A 92 -19.44 6.23 -0.64
CA LEU A 92 -19.70 7.61 -1.06
C LEU A 92 -20.97 7.75 -1.91
N ARG A 93 -21.27 6.77 -2.76
CA ARG A 93 -22.53 6.70 -3.53
C ARG A 93 -23.73 6.44 -2.61
N LYS A 94 -23.60 5.51 -1.66
CA LYS A 94 -24.63 5.24 -0.65
C LYS A 94 -24.97 6.49 0.18
N ARG A 95 -23.95 7.28 0.50
CA ARG A 95 -24.07 8.58 1.19
C ARG A 95 -24.51 9.73 0.27
N LYS A 96 -24.60 9.50 -1.04
CA LYS A 96 -24.94 10.48 -2.07
C LYS A 96 -23.98 11.68 -2.17
N ILE A 97 -22.71 11.48 -1.80
CA ILE A 97 -21.66 12.52 -1.82
C ILE A 97 -20.50 12.24 -2.80
N ARG A 98 -20.53 11.11 -3.53
CA ARG A 98 -19.46 10.73 -4.49
C ARG A 98 -19.11 11.81 -5.51
N HIS A 99 -20.08 12.60 -5.96
CA HIS A 99 -19.88 13.70 -6.91
C HIS A 99 -19.00 14.84 -6.36
N LYS A 100 -18.79 14.91 -5.05
CA LYS A 100 -17.93 15.91 -4.39
C LYS A 100 -16.46 15.46 -4.26
N VAL A 101 -16.17 14.22 -4.61
CA VAL A 101 -14.89 13.55 -4.28
C VAL A 101 -14.18 13.14 -5.55
N PRO A 102 -13.22 13.92 -6.06
CA PRO A 102 -12.27 13.42 -7.06
C PRO A 102 -11.50 12.23 -6.49
N MET A 103 -11.30 11.17 -7.26
CA MET A 103 -10.56 9.98 -6.83
C MET A 103 -9.45 9.67 -7.83
N THR A 104 -8.25 9.45 -7.33
CA THR A 104 -7.10 9.04 -8.14
C THR A 104 -6.50 7.75 -7.59
N TYR A 105 -6.35 6.75 -8.46
CA TYR A 105 -5.67 5.49 -8.18
C TYR A 105 -4.21 5.56 -8.62
N ILE A 106 -3.26 5.28 -7.71
CA ILE A 106 -1.82 5.33 -8.00
C ILE A 106 -1.22 3.93 -7.85
N THR A 107 -0.46 3.48 -8.83
CA THR A 107 0.17 2.15 -8.75
C THR A 107 1.51 2.11 -9.48
N PRO A 108 2.49 1.34 -8.95
CA PRO A 108 3.70 1.02 -9.70
C PRO A 108 3.44 -0.01 -10.80
N GLU A 109 2.26 -0.62 -10.86
CA GLU A 109 1.91 -1.56 -11.92
C GLU A 109 2.07 -0.90 -13.31
N PRO A 110 2.56 -1.64 -14.32
CA PRO A 110 2.75 -1.10 -15.66
C PRO A 110 1.44 -0.77 -16.37
N TYR A 111 0.35 -1.45 -15.98
CA TYR A 111 -1.01 -1.21 -16.42
C TYR A 111 -1.98 -1.64 -15.31
N ILE A 112 -3.22 -1.16 -15.36
CA ILE A 112 -4.25 -1.50 -14.37
C ILE A 112 -4.58 -2.99 -14.44
N GLY A 113 -4.60 -3.67 -13.30
CA GLY A 113 -4.93 -5.08 -13.21
C GLY A 113 -3.78 -6.03 -13.54
N HIS A 114 -2.54 -5.53 -13.54
CA HIS A 114 -1.33 -6.36 -13.63
C HIS A 114 -1.19 -7.27 -12.40
N MET A 115 -1.63 -6.81 -11.22
CA MET A 115 -1.68 -7.54 -9.95
C MET A 115 -0.34 -8.07 -9.43
N GLY A 116 0.78 -7.69 -10.06
CA GLY A 116 2.08 -8.30 -9.81
C GLY A 116 2.26 -9.68 -10.45
N LEU A 117 1.33 -10.09 -11.31
CA LEU A 117 1.22 -11.44 -11.88
C LEU A 117 1.17 -11.45 -13.41
N ASP A 118 1.48 -10.31 -14.05
CA ASP A 118 1.25 -10.07 -15.48
C ASP A 118 -0.23 -10.25 -15.91
N GLY A 119 -1.13 -9.87 -15.02
CA GLY A 119 -2.57 -10.00 -15.22
C GLY A 119 -3.11 -11.38 -14.88
N VAL A 120 -4.40 -11.45 -14.55
CA VAL A 120 -5.09 -12.71 -14.27
C VAL A 120 -6.41 -12.72 -15.03
N GLY A 121 -6.48 -13.54 -16.09
CA GLY A 121 -7.62 -13.53 -17.00
C GLY A 121 -7.77 -12.17 -17.69
N ASP A 122 -8.98 -11.60 -17.65
CA ASP A 122 -9.27 -10.27 -18.20
C ASP A 122 -9.23 -9.15 -17.14
N SER A 123 -8.35 -9.29 -16.13
CA SER A 123 -8.24 -8.32 -15.04
C SER A 123 -8.01 -6.89 -15.54
N LYS A 124 -7.26 -6.72 -16.62
CA LYS A 124 -6.98 -5.41 -17.22
C LYS A 124 -8.24 -4.72 -17.72
N SER A 125 -8.93 -5.31 -18.69
CA SER A 125 -10.08 -4.67 -19.33
C SER A 125 -11.21 -4.46 -18.33
N LEU A 126 -11.41 -5.44 -17.43
CA LEU A 126 -12.41 -5.36 -16.37
C LEU A 126 -12.14 -4.17 -15.43
N LEU A 127 -10.93 -4.07 -14.86
CA LEU A 127 -10.63 -3.03 -13.88
C LEU A 127 -10.53 -1.64 -14.49
N GLU A 128 -9.99 -1.52 -15.72
CA GLU A 128 -10.03 -0.25 -16.46
C GLU A 128 -11.47 0.16 -16.79
N GLY A 129 -12.35 -0.81 -17.09
CA GLY A 129 -13.78 -0.59 -17.29
C GLY A 129 -14.44 -0.01 -16.03
N GLU A 130 -14.26 -0.69 -14.90
CA GLU A 130 -14.80 -0.27 -13.62
C GLU A 130 -14.30 1.12 -13.19
N PHE A 131 -13.02 1.44 -13.40
CA PHE A 131 -12.48 2.77 -13.09
C PHE A 131 -13.13 3.86 -13.95
N ARG A 132 -13.32 3.61 -15.25
CA ARG A 132 -14.01 4.54 -16.15
C ARG A 132 -15.47 4.77 -15.73
N GLU A 133 -16.20 3.70 -15.46
CA GLU A 133 -17.61 3.79 -15.02
C GLU A 133 -17.77 4.52 -13.68
N ARG A 134 -16.75 4.43 -12.82
CA ARG A 134 -16.76 5.05 -11.49
C ARG A 134 -16.10 6.43 -11.45
N HIS A 135 -15.59 6.93 -12.57
CA HIS A 135 -14.83 8.18 -12.66
C HIS A 135 -13.67 8.23 -11.65
N ILE A 136 -12.89 7.15 -11.63
CA ILE A 136 -11.63 7.06 -10.88
C ILE A 136 -10.51 7.26 -11.90
N ASP A 137 -9.76 8.34 -11.77
CA ASP A 137 -8.56 8.58 -12.59
C ASP A 137 -7.44 7.66 -12.09
N TRP A 138 -6.46 7.32 -12.94
CA TRP A 138 -5.33 6.51 -12.49
C TRP A 138 -3.99 6.92 -13.07
N ILE A 139 -2.92 6.54 -12.36
CA ILE A 139 -1.53 6.71 -12.78
C ILE A 139 -0.80 5.38 -12.55
N THR A 140 -0.37 4.76 -13.65
CA THR A 140 0.45 3.54 -13.68
C THR A 140 1.92 3.89 -13.87
N ASN A 141 2.81 2.92 -13.70
CA ASN A 141 4.26 3.14 -13.66
C ASN A 141 4.65 4.26 -12.69
N ALA A 142 3.93 4.40 -11.58
CA ALA A 142 4.09 5.52 -10.67
C ALA A 142 4.96 5.13 -9.47
N LYS A 143 5.90 6.00 -9.11
CA LYS A 143 6.63 5.98 -7.83
C LYS A 143 6.12 7.13 -6.96
N ILE A 144 5.88 6.85 -5.68
CA ILE A 144 5.59 7.89 -4.69
C ILE A 144 6.93 8.40 -4.17
N LEU A 145 7.19 9.69 -4.37
CA LEU A 145 8.43 10.34 -3.94
C LEU A 145 8.36 10.78 -2.47
N GLY A 146 7.16 11.15 -2.01
CA GLY A 146 6.92 11.55 -0.64
C GLY A 146 5.48 11.97 -0.41
N VAL A 147 5.10 12.00 0.86
CA VAL A 147 3.77 12.41 1.31
C VAL A 147 3.92 13.47 2.38
N GLU A 148 3.12 14.52 2.26
CA GLU A 148 2.98 15.61 3.21
C GLU A 148 1.50 15.76 3.60
N ALA A 149 1.21 16.63 4.56
CA ALA A 149 -0.16 16.93 4.96
C ALA A 149 -1.01 17.38 3.75
N GLY A 150 -1.93 16.51 3.34
CA GLY A 150 -2.89 16.74 2.26
C GLY A 150 -2.29 16.75 0.84
N ARG A 151 -1.04 16.30 0.66
CA ARG A 151 -0.36 16.29 -0.64
C ARG A 151 0.52 15.06 -0.82
N MET A 152 0.46 14.45 -2.00
CA MET A 152 1.31 13.33 -2.38
C MET A 152 2.05 13.65 -3.67
N THR A 153 3.38 13.58 -3.64
CA THR A 153 4.20 13.78 -4.84
C THR A 153 4.50 12.44 -5.48
N VAL A 154 4.17 12.31 -6.77
CA VAL A 154 4.34 11.08 -7.54
C VAL A 154 5.09 11.37 -8.83
N ALA A 155 5.93 10.43 -9.25
CA ALA A 155 6.59 10.43 -10.54
C ALA A 155 6.10 9.26 -11.38
N ALA A 156 5.51 9.56 -12.54
CA ALA A 156 5.30 8.56 -13.58
C ALA A 156 6.64 8.25 -14.25
N CYS A 157 6.92 6.98 -14.45
CA CYS A 157 8.14 6.47 -15.06
C CYS A 157 7.89 5.92 -16.47
N ASP A 158 8.92 5.94 -17.31
CA ASP A 158 8.92 5.21 -18.56
C ASP A 158 9.18 3.71 -18.37
N THR A 159 9.30 2.97 -19.48
CA THR A 159 9.57 1.53 -19.49
C THR A 159 10.97 1.17 -18.97
N GLN A 160 11.89 2.12 -18.86
CA GLN A 160 13.21 1.92 -18.24
C GLN A 160 13.20 2.25 -16.75
N GLY A 161 12.08 2.75 -16.22
CA GLY A 161 11.94 3.13 -14.82
C GLY A 161 12.41 4.55 -14.52
N GLU A 162 12.72 5.34 -15.55
CA GLU A 162 13.17 6.72 -15.43
C GLU A 162 11.97 7.67 -15.25
N PRO A 163 12.02 8.62 -14.29
CA PRO A 163 10.96 9.60 -14.10
C PRO A 163 10.76 10.46 -15.35
N VAL A 164 9.55 10.43 -15.94
CA VAL A 164 9.19 11.27 -17.09
C VAL A 164 8.26 12.41 -16.73
N ARG A 165 7.48 12.27 -15.65
CA ARG A 165 6.57 13.32 -15.20
C ARG A 165 6.34 13.26 -13.70
N GLU A 166 6.67 14.34 -13.01
CA GLU A 166 6.32 14.54 -11.61
C GLU A 166 5.00 15.34 -11.50
N GLN A 167 4.19 15.01 -10.50
CA GLN A 167 3.02 15.77 -10.13
C GLN A 167 2.70 15.64 -8.64
N THR A 168 2.12 16.69 -8.07
CA THR A 168 1.60 16.68 -6.70
C THR A 168 0.08 16.53 -6.73
N LEU A 169 -0.42 15.53 -6.05
CA LEU A 169 -1.83 15.22 -5.91
C LEU A 169 -2.35 15.74 -4.56
N PRO A 170 -3.34 16.63 -4.53
CA PRO A 170 -4.01 16.98 -3.28
C PRO A 170 -4.86 15.79 -2.81
N PHE A 171 -4.96 15.60 -1.49
CA PHE A 171 -5.91 14.65 -0.91
C PHE A 171 -6.45 15.15 0.43
N ALA A 172 -7.69 14.80 0.73
CA ALA A 172 -8.28 14.88 2.06
C ALA A 172 -8.33 13.50 2.74
N TYR A 173 -8.20 12.42 1.96
CA TYR A 173 -8.02 11.06 2.47
C TYR A 173 -7.10 10.28 1.53
N ALA A 174 -6.16 9.52 2.09
CA ALA A 174 -5.28 8.65 1.31
C ALA A 174 -5.13 7.28 1.94
N MET A 175 -5.10 6.22 1.12
CA MET A 175 -4.77 4.85 1.55
C MET A 175 -3.81 4.24 0.53
N ILE A 176 -2.60 3.91 0.98
CA ILE A 176 -1.56 3.34 0.12
C ILE A 176 -1.05 2.04 0.74
N LEU A 177 -1.03 0.98 -0.07
CA LEU A 177 -0.38 -0.28 0.32
C LEU A 177 1.15 -0.13 0.21
N PRO A 178 1.89 -0.41 1.30
CA PRO A 178 3.35 -0.26 1.30
C PRO A 178 4.03 -1.45 0.62
N ALA A 179 5.34 -1.31 0.43
CA ALA A 179 6.18 -2.46 0.17
C ALA A 179 6.24 -3.39 1.38
N PHE A 180 6.39 -4.69 1.13
CA PHE A 180 6.63 -5.67 2.18
C PHE A 180 8.11 -6.03 2.23
N THR A 181 8.58 -6.31 3.44
CA THR A 181 9.92 -6.82 3.69
C THR A 181 9.90 -7.90 4.77
N GLY A 182 11.04 -8.53 5.02
CA GLY A 182 11.25 -9.33 6.22
C GLY A 182 11.21 -8.51 7.50
N ILE A 183 10.73 -9.17 8.57
CA ILE A 183 10.73 -8.63 9.94
C ILE A 183 12.15 -8.41 10.46
N ASP A 184 12.30 -7.46 11.36
CA ASP A 184 13.60 -7.04 11.86
C ASP A 184 14.41 -8.18 12.51
N PRO A 185 13.83 -9.07 13.34
CA PRO A 185 14.56 -10.17 13.97
C PRO A 185 15.26 -11.15 13.02
N LEU A 186 14.88 -11.20 11.73
CA LEU A 186 15.49 -12.11 10.76
C LEU A 186 16.66 -11.49 9.99
N ARG A 187 16.77 -10.16 9.98
CA ARG A 187 17.70 -9.42 9.09
C ARG A 187 19.16 -9.54 9.49
N ASP A 188 19.42 -9.70 10.79
CA ASP A 188 20.77 -9.77 11.34
C ASP A 188 21.33 -11.20 11.38
N ILE A 189 20.60 -12.18 10.83
CA ILE A 189 21.02 -13.58 10.80
C ILE A 189 21.77 -13.85 9.50
N GLU A 190 23.08 -14.04 9.62
CA GLU A 190 23.97 -14.29 8.47
C GLU A 190 23.50 -15.51 7.65
N GLY A 191 23.35 -15.30 6.34
CA GLY A 191 22.97 -16.35 5.40
C GLY A 191 21.51 -16.79 5.44
N LEU A 192 20.67 -16.23 6.33
CA LEU A 192 19.26 -16.62 6.44
C LEU A 192 18.37 -15.92 5.41
N VAL A 193 18.58 -14.62 5.17
CA VAL A 193 17.65 -13.80 4.38
C VAL A 193 18.32 -13.13 3.17
N ASN A 194 17.52 -12.84 2.15
CA ASN A 194 17.90 -11.99 1.02
C ASN A 194 17.97 -10.49 1.42
N PRO A 195 18.41 -9.59 0.52
CA PRO A 195 18.54 -8.15 0.84
C PRO A 195 17.24 -7.44 1.25
N ARG A 196 16.07 -8.01 0.94
CA ARG A 196 14.75 -7.51 1.36
C ARG A 196 14.28 -8.13 2.69
N GLY A 197 15.07 -9.00 3.30
CA GLY A 197 14.79 -9.66 4.59
C GLY A 197 13.94 -10.93 4.48
N PHE A 198 13.68 -11.44 3.28
CA PHE A 198 12.93 -12.70 3.12
C PHE A 198 13.88 -13.89 3.21
N VAL A 199 13.48 -14.94 3.95
CA VAL A 199 14.18 -16.23 4.05
C VAL A 199 14.25 -16.91 2.68
#